data_AF-A0A6C0JNQ8-F1
#
_entry.id   AF-A0A6C0JNQ8-F1
#
_cell.length_a   1.000
_cell.length_b   1.000
_cell.length_c   1.000
_cell.angle_alpha   90.00
_cell.angle_beta   90.00
_cell.angle_gamma   90.00
#
_symmetry.space_group_name_H-M   'P 1'
#
loop_
_entity.id
_entity.type
_entity.pdbx_description
1 polymer ?
#
loop_
_entity_poly.entity_id
_entity_poly.type
_entity_poly.pdbx_seq_one_letter_code
_entity_poly.pdbx_strand_id
1 'polypeptide(L)'
;MNAKNLFNDTSNNSPIGGFLAHMMEPEDFENIVKNDSLDISIMTDCASVNRHTCSAWTYMRTDLPPILFIIPSSDTPTCGVMIDPVAAWSLITTMGVIDSATDSRSCCSNETTVPNMVRWPNDVNGCIGKILESKYRGKYTNYAVYQQSANSGGSCPTECSEDDLFCKYRNSGGGTDFFDMVNWPGCYDGSYDNCFDFTPIDTSQVPESIKKDAPGAAGFLTLQITSECKSCSKPYLCVTKDPPNETALREPVEEEKQFSGYVDPYGGNWTNLYMPNGYEKYSNVMIMTRQCKFEKTDWNAWVDTLKNYYSTILKGMNADNTYQDSSYNWQIANPDKNWTWLENEVNIYVNPNKDSDVHKNQQKTFINSIIGFFYVGTTCEEQLSSLNGITIQGDSGPYYNADDRCNGFWGTDGDSRRTTENKRMKQSETAVINIVKWFNNKYNKNTVGYEASPISNSFVDYKTWNQARTVGSGIQFDQLFRQITN
;
A
#
# COMPACT_ATOMS: atom_id res chain seq x y z
N MET A 1 18.45 15.89 13.48
CA MET A 1 18.19 16.63 12.23
C MET A 1 16.70 16.98 12.22
N ASN A 2 16.26 18.11 11.64
CA ASN A 2 14.82 18.45 11.59
C ASN A 2 14.21 18.03 10.25
N ALA A 3 12.89 17.79 10.20
CA ALA A 3 12.20 17.27 9.02
C ALA A 3 12.35 18.18 7.78
N LYS A 4 12.31 19.50 7.99
CA LYS A 4 12.50 20.50 6.93
C LYS A 4 13.83 20.35 6.20
N ASN A 5 14.93 20.17 6.93
CA ASN A 5 16.25 20.03 6.31
C ASN A 5 16.37 18.69 5.56
N LEU A 6 15.83 17.61 6.13
CA LEU A 6 15.81 16.29 5.47
C LEU A 6 15.01 16.31 4.15
N PHE A 7 13.87 17.01 4.14
CA PHE A 7 13.03 17.10 2.95
C PHE A 7 13.64 17.95 1.82
N ASN A 8 14.30 19.06 2.18
CA ASN A 8 14.85 20.00 1.22
C ASN A 8 16.28 19.66 0.75
N ASP A 9 17.05 18.89 1.54
CA ASP A 9 18.44 18.57 1.20
C ASP A 9 18.54 17.33 0.30
N THR A 10 18.58 17.57 -1.00
CA THR A 10 18.91 16.56 -2.01
C THR A 10 20.40 16.56 -2.38
N SER A 11 21.21 17.39 -1.71
CA SER A 11 22.58 17.76 -2.15
C SER A 11 23.71 17.21 -1.28
N ASN A 12 23.51 17.01 0.03
CA ASN A 12 24.60 16.64 0.96
C ASN A 12 24.48 15.26 1.62
N ASN A 13 23.43 14.49 1.34
CA ASN A 13 23.31 13.07 1.71
C ASN A 13 22.64 12.28 0.56
N SER A 14 23.35 12.23 -0.56
CA SER A 14 22.81 12.01 -1.91
C SER A 14 21.98 10.76 -2.20
N PRO A 15 22.08 9.59 -1.54
CA PRO A 15 21.30 8.46 -2.02
C PRO A 15 19.83 8.48 -1.55
N ILE A 16 19.51 9.10 -0.41
CA ILE A 16 18.18 8.95 0.21
C ILE A 16 17.44 10.29 0.22
N GLY A 17 17.73 11.22 1.14
CA GLY A 17 16.96 12.47 1.31
C GLY A 17 15.48 12.21 1.65
N GLY A 18 14.69 13.26 1.92
CA GLY A 18 13.26 13.10 2.24
C GLY A 18 12.99 12.53 3.64
N PHE A 19 11.75 12.10 3.87
CA PHE A 19 11.34 11.40 5.10
C PHE A 19 10.30 10.31 4.80
N LEU A 20 10.12 9.38 5.74
CA LEU A 20 9.01 8.41 5.69
C LEU A 20 7.88 8.89 6.61
N ALA A 21 6.64 8.74 6.16
CA ALA A 21 5.44 9.06 6.92
C ALA A 21 4.56 7.83 7.08
N HIS A 22 3.97 7.67 8.25
CA HIS A 22 2.97 6.63 8.54
C HIS A 22 1.78 7.28 9.22
N MET A 23 0.59 6.95 8.73
CA MET A 23 -0.68 7.49 9.22
C MET A 23 -1.17 6.67 10.42
N MET A 24 -1.72 7.34 11.43
CA MET A 24 -2.24 6.72 12.66
C MET A 24 -3.54 7.39 13.09
N GLU A 25 -4.36 6.67 13.87
CA GLU A 25 -5.58 7.27 14.43
C GLU A 25 -5.21 8.18 15.62
N PRO A 26 -6.02 9.22 15.90
CA PRO A 26 -5.83 10.05 17.09
C PRO A 26 -5.79 9.24 18.39
N GLU A 27 -6.63 8.20 18.47
CA GLU A 27 -6.72 7.28 19.60
C GLU A 27 -5.41 6.54 19.87
N ASP A 28 -4.61 6.24 18.83
CA ASP A 28 -3.30 5.60 19.02
C ASP A 28 -2.35 6.52 19.77
N PHE A 29 -2.32 7.81 19.41
CA PHE A 29 -1.52 8.83 20.07
C PHE A 29 -1.97 9.05 21.52
N GLU A 30 -3.29 9.12 21.73
CA GLU A 30 -3.87 9.23 23.07
C GLU A 30 -3.51 8.02 23.94
N ASN A 31 -3.57 6.80 23.37
CA ASN A 31 -3.21 5.57 24.06
C ASN A 31 -1.72 5.51 24.40
N ILE A 32 -0.83 5.95 23.51
CA ILE A 32 0.62 6.05 23.79
C ILE A 32 0.87 6.97 24.98
N VAL A 33 0.30 8.18 24.97
CA VAL A 33 0.47 9.17 26.03
C VAL A 33 -0.11 8.66 27.34
N LYS A 34 -1.33 8.11 27.31
CA LYS A 34 -2.04 7.60 28.48
C LYS A 34 -1.33 6.41 29.12
N ASN A 35 -0.84 5.48 28.32
CA ASN A 35 -0.17 4.27 28.81
C ASN A 35 1.34 4.47 29.03
N ASP A 36 1.84 5.68 28.75
CA ASP A 36 3.26 6.02 28.79
C ASP A 36 4.11 4.99 28.01
N SER A 37 3.69 4.60 26.81
CA SER A 37 4.39 3.56 26.04
C SER A 37 4.21 3.73 24.53
N LEU A 38 5.33 3.84 23.81
CA LEU A 38 5.40 3.82 22.35
C LEU A 38 6.24 2.62 21.93
N ASP A 39 5.67 1.73 21.15
CA ASP A 39 6.28 0.49 20.66
C ASP A 39 6.06 0.38 19.15
N ILE A 40 7.08 0.00 18.40
CA ILE A 40 7.03 -0.10 16.93
C ILE A 40 5.92 -1.04 16.44
N SER A 41 5.49 -2.02 17.25
CA SER A 41 4.41 -2.93 16.91
C SER A 41 3.06 -2.24 16.72
N ILE A 42 2.88 -1.02 17.21
CA ILE A 42 1.63 -0.29 16.98
C ILE A 42 1.55 0.29 15.56
N MET A 43 2.67 0.31 14.83
CA MET A 43 2.73 0.78 13.44
C MET A 43 2.31 -0.32 12.44
N THR A 44 1.94 -1.51 12.92
CA THR A 44 1.69 -2.65 12.04
C THR A 44 0.31 -2.56 11.40
N ASP A 45 0.24 -2.32 10.10
CA ASP A 45 -0.98 -2.12 9.32
C ASP A 45 -1.17 -3.18 8.22
N CYS A 46 -0.11 -3.52 7.47
CA CYS A 46 -0.14 -4.42 6.32
C CYS A 46 -0.02 -5.92 6.63
N ALA A 47 0.05 -6.29 7.90
CA ALA A 47 -0.10 -7.68 8.38
C ALA A 47 -0.68 -7.67 9.80
N SER A 48 -1.65 -6.79 10.01
CA SER A 48 -2.16 -6.39 11.33
C SER A 48 -3.14 -7.38 11.97
N VAL A 49 -3.52 -8.44 11.26
CA VAL A 49 -4.61 -9.32 11.71
C VAL A 49 -4.05 -10.54 12.42
N ASN A 50 -3.10 -11.22 11.78
CA ASN A 50 -2.63 -12.52 12.27
C ASN A 50 -1.18 -12.50 12.76
N ARG A 51 -0.37 -11.53 12.31
CA ARG A 51 1.09 -11.58 12.53
C ARG A 51 1.70 -10.33 13.16
N HIS A 52 1.16 -9.14 12.90
CA HIS A 52 1.74 -7.86 13.31
C HIS A 52 3.22 -7.72 12.91
N THR A 53 3.55 -8.12 11.67
CA THR A 53 4.93 -8.17 11.18
C THR A 53 5.29 -7.09 10.16
N CYS A 54 4.32 -6.31 9.70
CA CYS A 54 4.46 -5.43 8.56
C CYS A 54 3.94 -4.04 8.90
N SER A 55 4.70 -3.02 8.53
CA SER A 55 4.28 -1.62 8.56
C SER A 55 4.58 -0.97 7.19
N ALA A 56 3.60 -0.29 6.60
CA ALA A 56 3.71 0.42 5.33
C ALA A 56 3.88 1.94 5.58
N TRP A 57 4.82 2.54 4.85
CA TRP A 57 5.20 3.94 5.00
C TRP A 57 5.22 4.63 3.64
N THR A 58 4.70 5.84 3.59
CA THR A 58 4.89 6.74 2.46
C THR A 58 6.31 7.30 2.48
N TYR A 59 6.98 7.37 1.33
CA TYR A 59 8.17 8.20 1.16
C TYR A 59 7.86 9.58 0.56
N MET A 60 8.35 10.62 1.22
CA MET A 60 8.12 12.03 0.87
C MET A 60 9.44 12.73 0.58
N ARG A 61 9.54 13.37 -0.59
CA ARG A 61 10.71 14.17 -1.00
C ARG A 61 10.32 15.34 -1.90
N THR A 62 11.14 16.39 -1.92
CA THR A 62 10.91 17.64 -2.69
C THR A 62 10.65 17.45 -4.19
N ASP A 63 11.24 16.43 -4.81
CA ASP A 63 11.15 16.16 -6.26
C ASP A 63 10.22 14.98 -6.60
N LEU A 64 9.39 14.58 -5.65
CA LEU A 64 8.32 13.60 -5.82
C LEU A 64 6.96 14.27 -5.52
N PRO A 65 5.87 13.82 -6.15
CA PRO A 65 4.53 14.20 -5.72
C PRO A 65 4.32 13.94 -4.22
N PRO A 66 3.70 14.87 -3.49
CA PRO A 66 3.59 14.81 -2.03
C PRO A 66 2.36 14.00 -1.63
N ILE A 67 2.36 12.71 -1.91
CA ILE A 67 1.20 11.85 -1.69
C ILE A 67 1.29 11.27 -0.28
N LEU A 68 0.29 11.47 0.57
CA LEU A 68 0.13 10.75 1.84
C LEU A 68 -1.17 9.94 1.77
N PHE A 69 -1.28 8.86 2.56
CA PHE A 69 -2.52 8.10 2.70
C PHE A 69 -3.62 8.88 3.47
N ILE A 70 -4.12 9.94 2.85
CA ILE A 70 -5.17 10.81 3.38
C ILE A 70 -6.37 10.73 2.45
N ILE A 71 -7.23 9.76 2.76
CA ILE A 71 -8.53 9.55 2.14
C ILE A 71 -9.58 10.23 3.01
N PRO A 72 -10.50 11.00 2.45
CA PRO A 72 -11.50 11.67 3.24
C PRO A 72 -12.64 10.71 3.58
N SER A 73 -12.45 9.86 4.58
CA SER A 73 -13.49 8.99 5.13
C SER A 73 -13.54 9.05 6.66
N SER A 74 -14.64 8.53 7.23
CA SER A 74 -14.80 8.43 8.69
C SER A 74 -13.77 7.54 9.37
N ASP A 75 -13.16 6.63 8.61
CA ASP A 75 -12.32 5.55 9.13
C ASP A 75 -10.85 5.72 8.70
N THR A 76 -10.51 6.87 8.10
CA THR A 76 -9.12 7.13 7.67
C THR A 76 -8.34 7.82 8.78
N PRO A 77 -7.09 7.39 9.04
CA PRO A 77 -6.26 8.02 10.06
C PRO A 77 -5.95 9.49 9.74
N THR A 78 -5.86 10.31 10.81
CA THR A 78 -5.69 11.77 10.70
C THR A 78 -4.50 12.30 11.49
N CYS A 79 -3.75 11.43 12.16
CA CYS A 79 -2.45 11.71 12.75
C CYS A 79 -1.37 10.98 11.95
N GLY A 80 -0.10 11.30 12.20
CA GLY A 80 0.98 10.52 11.63
C GLY A 80 2.35 10.80 12.24
N VAL A 81 3.26 9.88 12.01
CA VAL A 81 4.65 9.91 12.48
C VAL A 81 5.57 10.13 11.28
N MET A 82 6.58 10.98 11.46
CA MET A 82 7.66 11.18 10.48
C MET A 82 8.95 10.56 11.00
N ILE A 83 9.60 9.74 10.18
CA ILE A 83 10.91 9.18 10.50
C ILE A 83 11.96 9.51 9.43
N ASP A 84 13.22 9.64 9.88
CA ASP A 84 14.39 9.77 9.01
C ASP A 84 14.73 8.39 8.39
N PRO A 85 14.61 8.21 7.06
CA PRO A 85 14.90 6.93 6.40
C PRO A 85 16.36 6.49 6.54
N VAL A 86 17.31 7.43 6.71
CA VAL A 86 18.72 7.08 6.93
C VAL A 86 18.89 6.48 8.31
N ALA A 87 18.25 7.06 9.32
CA ALA A 87 18.26 6.52 10.68
C ALA A 87 17.47 5.20 10.79
N ALA A 88 16.40 5.06 10.00
CA ALA A 88 15.57 3.86 9.94
C ALA A 88 16.05 2.79 8.93
N TRP A 89 17.21 2.98 8.29
CA TRP A 89 17.67 2.15 7.17
C TRP A 89 17.72 0.64 7.44
N SER A 90 18.02 0.25 8.69
CA SER A 90 18.04 -1.15 9.10
C SER A 90 16.66 -1.78 9.24
N LEU A 91 15.60 -0.97 9.31
CA LEU A 91 14.20 -1.39 9.44
C LEU A 91 13.55 -1.65 8.08
N ILE A 92 13.98 -0.90 7.05
CA ILE A 92 13.43 -0.98 5.70
C ILE A 92 13.75 -2.34 5.07
N THR A 93 12.73 -2.95 4.49
CA THR A 93 12.81 -4.25 3.80
C THR A 93 12.70 -4.07 2.29
N THR A 94 11.53 -3.66 1.81
CA THR A 94 11.17 -3.58 0.39
C THR A 94 10.43 -2.30 0.06
N MET A 95 10.40 -1.92 -1.22
CA MET A 95 9.74 -0.69 -1.68
C MET A 95 8.90 -0.96 -2.93
N GLY A 96 7.65 -0.49 -2.92
CA GLY A 96 6.73 -0.47 -4.06
C GLY A 96 6.69 0.91 -4.72
N VAL A 97 6.42 0.94 -6.02
CA VAL A 97 6.28 2.21 -6.76
C VAL A 97 4.96 2.89 -6.41
N ILE A 98 3.93 2.07 -6.19
CA ILE A 98 2.69 2.46 -5.52
C ILE A 98 2.37 1.47 -4.41
N ASP A 99 1.29 1.73 -3.64
CA ASP A 99 0.66 0.78 -2.74
C ASP A 99 0.67 -0.61 -3.37
N SER A 100 1.09 -1.61 -2.63
CA SER A 100 1.34 -2.92 -3.20
C SER A 100 0.36 -3.98 -2.72
N ALA A 101 -0.76 -3.61 -2.11
CA ALA A 101 -1.67 -4.55 -1.46
C ALA A 101 -0.90 -5.52 -0.55
N THR A 102 -0.04 -4.95 0.30
CA THR A 102 0.99 -5.69 1.04
C THR A 102 0.41 -6.77 1.96
N ASP A 103 -0.82 -6.58 2.39
CA ASP A 103 -1.67 -7.50 3.15
C ASP A 103 -1.91 -8.81 2.40
N SER A 104 -2.28 -8.73 1.12
CA SER A 104 -2.54 -9.89 0.28
C SER A 104 -1.26 -10.57 -0.21
N ARG A 105 -0.11 -9.89 -0.11
CA ARG A 105 1.22 -10.43 -0.45
C ARG A 105 1.94 -11.11 0.70
N SER A 106 1.64 -10.73 1.94
CA SER A 106 2.38 -11.22 3.11
C SER A 106 2.21 -12.73 3.27
N CYS A 107 3.26 -13.50 2.93
CA CYS A 107 3.25 -14.95 2.72
C CYS A 107 1.97 -15.47 2.04
N CYS A 108 1.64 -14.81 0.93
CA CYS A 108 0.56 -15.08 -0.04
C CYS A 108 -0.82 -15.24 0.61
N SER A 109 -1.33 -14.13 1.16
CA SER A 109 -2.72 -13.93 1.57
C SER A 109 -3.14 -14.53 2.92
N ASN A 110 -2.19 -14.73 3.84
CA ASN A 110 -2.49 -15.12 5.23
C ASN A 110 -3.21 -14.04 6.05
N GLU A 111 -3.29 -12.80 5.58
CA GLU A 111 -3.83 -11.65 6.34
C GLU A 111 -5.26 -11.26 5.96
N THR A 112 -5.92 -11.99 5.06
CA THR A 112 -7.30 -11.64 4.66
C THR A 112 -8.31 -11.94 5.79
N THR A 113 -9.06 -10.91 6.20
CA THR A 113 -10.17 -11.00 7.16
C THR A 113 -11.50 -11.30 6.51
N VAL A 114 -11.59 -11.17 5.19
CA VAL A 114 -12.79 -11.46 4.41
C VAL A 114 -12.59 -12.72 3.58
N PRO A 115 -13.61 -13.60 3.51
CA PRO A 115 -13.59 -14.70 2.57
C PRO A 115 -13.69 -14.14 1.16
N ASN A 116 -12.88 -14.66 0.24
CA ASN A 116 -12.82 -14.17 -1.13
C ASN A 116 -13.13 -15.29 -2.12
N MET A 117 -14.02 -15.00 -3.07
CA MET A 117 -14.29 -15.90 -4.19
C MET A 117 -13.05 -15.97 -5.07
N VAL A 118 -12.54 -17.18 -5.29
CA VAL A 118 -11.37 -17.41 -6.17
C VAL A 118 -11.83 -18.01 -7.50
N ARG A 119 -12.96 -18.72 -7.51
CA ARG A 119 -13.52 -19.34 -8.72
C ARG A 119 -15.04 -19.40 -8.65
N TRP A 120 -15.69 -18.81 -9.65
CA TRP A 120 -17.13 -18.92 -9.85
C TRP A 120 -17.55 -20.29 -10.40
N PRO A 121 -18.79 -20.74 -10.15
CA PRO A 121 -19.29 -22.01 -10.67
C PRO A 121 -19.20 -22.06 -12.21
N ASN A 122 -18.80 -23.21 -12.75
CA ASN A 122 -18.59 -23.48 -14.18
C ASN A 122 -17.39 -22.77 -14.83
N ASP A 123 -16.58 -22.01 -14.10
CA ASP A 123 -15.30 -21.54 -14.63
C ASP A 123 -14.29 -22.69 -14.67
N VAL A 124 -14.27 -23.45 -15.77
CA VAL A 124 -13.34 -24.58 -15.97
C VAL A 124 -12.04 -24.17 -16.64
N ASN A 125 -12.01 -22.97 -17.23
CA ASN A 125 -10.89 -22.52 -18.05
C ASN A 125 -9.90 -21.65 -17.25
N GLY A 126 -10.33 -21.05 -16.14
CA GLY A 126 -9.47 -20.42 -15.15
C GLY A 126 -8.48 -21.41 -14.52
N CYS A 127 -7.39 -20.90 -13.94
CA CYS A 127 -6.34 -21.75 -13.36
C CYS A 127 -6.92 -22.76 -12.34
N ILE A 128 -7.68 -22.27 -11.35
CA ILE A 128 -8.30 -23.13 -10.33
C ILE A 128 -9.25 -24.16 -10.96
N GLY A 129 -9.99 -23.78 -12.00
CA GLY A 129 -10.84 -24.71 -12.76
C GLY A 129 -10.05 -25.85 -13.38
N LYS A 130 -8.91 -25.53 -14.03
CA LYS A 130 -8.01 -26.53 -14.62
C LYS A 130 -7.37 -27.44 -13.58
N ILE A 131 -6.93 -26.89 -12.45
CA ILE A 131 -6.37 -27.69 -11.35
C ILE A 131 -7.41 -28.68 -10.82
N LEU A 132 -8.66 -28.23 -10.63
CA LEU A 132 -9.74 -29.11 -10.17
C LEU A 132 -10.07 -30.20 -11.19
N GLU A 133 -10.05 -29.87 -12.48
CA GLU A 133 -10.23 -30.83 -13.57
C GLU A 133 -9.11 -31.89 -13.56
N SER A 134 -7.85 -31.44 -13.46
CA SER A 134 -6.66 -32.29 -13.38
C SER A 134 -6.69 -33.22 -12.16
N LYS A 135 -6.88 -32.67 -10.95
CA LYS A 135 -6.82 -33.42 -9.69
C LYS A 135 -8.05 -34.31 -9.44
N TYR A 136 -9.24 -33.86 -9.82
CA TYR A 136 -10.50 -34.50 -9.42
C TYR A 136 -11.37 -34.96 -10.59
N ARG A 137 -10.86 -34.93 -11.83
CA ARG A 137 -11.51 -35.50 -13.04
C ARG A 137 -12.95 -35.01 -13.23
N GLY A 138 -13.15 -33.69 -13.16
CA GLY A 138 -14.46 -33.06 -13.38
C GLY A 138 -15.49 -33.25 -12.25
N LYS A 139 -15.12 -33.82 -11.10
CA LYS A 139 -16.03 -33.96 -9.96
C LYS A 139 -16.58 -32.62 -9.46
N TYR A 140 -15.79 -31.55 -9.59
CA TYR A 140 -16.07 -30.22 -9.02
C TYR A 140 -16.28 -29.13 -10.08
N THR A 141 -16.65 -29.49 -11.31
CA THR A 141 -16.81 -28.55 -12.44
C THR A 141 -17.79 -27.41 -12.13
N ASN A 142 -18.93 -27.69 -11.46
CA ASN A 142 -19.92 -26.68 -11.06
C ASN A 142 -19.82 -26.24 -9.57
N TYR A 143 -18.68 -26.45 -8.92
CA TYR A 143 -18.48 -25.99 -7.54
C TYR A 143 -17.85 -24.59 -7.55
N ALA A 144 -18.29 -23.73 -6.62
CA ALA A 144 -17.59 -22.49 -6.34
C ALA A 144 -16.39 -22.76 -5.41
N VAL A 145 -15.31 -22.00 -5.58
CA VAL A 145 -14.14 -22.10 -4.69
C VAL A 145 -13.86 -20.74 -4.08
N TYR A 146 -13.74 -20.71 -2.76
CA TYR A 146 -13.40 -19.49 -2.04
C TYR A 146 -12.26 -19.75 -1.05
N GLN A 147 -11.50 -18.70 -0.80
CA GLN A 147 -10.50 -18.65 0.25
C GLN A 147 -11.18 -18.18 1.54
N GLN A 148 -10.98 -18.90 2.65
CA GLN A 148 -11.55 -18.50 3.94
C GLN A 148 -10.85 -17.28 4.53
N SER A 149 -11.60 -16.51 5.32
CA SER A 149 -11.10 -15.45 6.20
C SER A 149 -10.26 -16.04 7.34
N ALA A 150 -8.96 -16.23 7.11
CA ALA A 150 -7.87 -16.48 8.07
C ALA A 150 -6.84 -17.47 7.50
N ASN A 151 -5.54 -17.18 7.65
CA ASN A 151 -4.38 -18.08 7.56
C ASN A 151 -4.45 -19.19 6.49
N SER A 152 -5.06 -18.89 5.34
CA SER A 152 -5.26 -19.81 4.22
C SER A 152 -4.16 -19.65 3.17
N GLY A 153 -3.19 -18.76 3.42
CA GLY A 153 -1.96 -18.61 2.65
C GLY A 153 -0.91 -19.65 3.02
N GLY A 154 0.26 -19.55 2.37
CA GLY A 154 1.34 -20.54 2.54
C GLY A 154 2.02 -20.47 3.91
N SER A 155 2.87 -21.44 4.24
CA SER A 155 3.63 -21.41 5.50
C SER A 155 4.53 -20.18 5.60
N CYS A 156 4.31 -19.37 6.63
CA CYS A 156 5.10 -18.20 6.91
C CYS A 156 5.83 -18.31 8.26
N PRO A 157 7.13 -17.98 8.32
CA PRO A 157 7.83 -17.87 9.59
C PRO A 157 7.20 -16.76 10.45
N THR A 158 7.01 -17.03 11.74
CA THR A 158 6.45 -16.05 12.69
C THR A 158 7.50 -15.01 13.12
N GLU A 159 8.76 -15.41 13.15
CA GLU A 159 9.90 -14.56 13.48
C GLU A 159 10.99 -14.71 12.42
N CYS A 160 11.70 -13.62 12.16
CA CYS A 160 12.86 -13.60 11.28
C CYS A 160 14.11 -13.19 12.06
N SER A 161 15.24 -13.85 11.77
CA SER A 161 16.53 -13.45 12.33
C SER A 161 16.96 -12.09 11.77
N GLU A 162 17.95 -11.46 12.41
CA GLU A 162 18.42 -10.12 12.02
C GLU A 162 18.98 -10.09 10.59
N ASP A 163 19.65 -11.15 10.14
CA ASP A 163 20.30 -11.21 8.84
C ASP A 163 19.46 -11.90 7.73
N ASP A 164 18.31 -12.50 8.09
CA ASP A 164 17.44 -13.17 7.12
C ASP A 164 16.49 -12.19 6.42
N LEU A 165 17.04 -11.47 5.43
CA LEU A 165 16.28 -10.53 4.61
C LEU A 165 15.13 -11.19 3.85
N PHE A 166 15.30 -12.43 3.35
CA PHE A 166 14.25 -13.13 2.60
C PHE A 166 13.04 -13.45 3.48
N CYS A 167 13.27 -13.88 4.73
CA CYS A 167 12.20 -14.04 5.70
C CYS A 167 11.48 -12.72 5.96
N LYS A 168 12.24 -11.63 6.17
CA LYS A 168 11.67 -10.30 6.41
C LYS A 168 10.84 -9.80 5.24
N TYR A 169 11.33 -9.95 4.01
CA TYR A 169 10.61 -9.59 2.79
C TYR A 169 9.25 -10.28 2.73
N ARG A 170 9.21 -11.59 2.95
CA ARG A 170 7.96 -12.38 2.90
C ARG A 170 6.98 -12.01 4.02
N ASN A 171 7.49 -11.60 5.17
CA ASN A 171 6.68 -11.17 6.32
C ASN A 171 6.24 -9.70 6.28
N SER A 172 6.81 -8.89 5.37
CA SER A 172 6.46 -7.49 5.15
C SER A 172 5.93 -7.25 3.72
N GLY A 173 5.19 -8.21 3.16
CA GLY A 173 4.52 -8.16 1.85
C GLY A 173 5.41 -8.01 0.61
N GLY A 174 6.66 -8.42 0.68
CA GLY A 174 7.56 -8.58 -0.47
C GLY A 174 7.29 -9.83 -1.33
N GLY A 175 6.23 -10.59 -1.01
CA GLY A 175 5.82 -11.77 -1.76
C GLY A 175 5.04 -11.46 -3.03
N THR A 176 4.65 -12.52 -3.73
CA THR A 176 3.68 -12.46 -4.83
C THR A 176 2.28 -12.23 -4.28
N ASP A 177 1.46 -11.49 -4.99
CA ASP A 177 0.03 -11.45 -4.70
C ASP A 177 -0.64 -12.74 -5.22
N PHE A 178 -1.50 -13.36 -4.40
CA PHE A 178 -2.20 -14.59 -4.79
C PHE A 178 -3.10 -14.38 -6.02
N PHE A 179 -3.81 -13.26 -6.07
CA PHE A 179 -4.74 -12.97 -7.17
C PHE A 179 -3.99 -12.69 -8.47
N ASP A 180 -2.78 -12.13 -8.44
CA ASP A 180 -1.94 -12.08 -9.65
C ASP A 180 -1.44 -13.48 -10.04
N MET A 181 -0.94 -14.27 -9.08
CA MET A 181 -0.35 -15.58 -9.34
C MET A 181 -1.33 -16.55 -10.03
N VAL A 182 -2.61 -16.57 -9.65
CA VAL A 182 -3.61 -17.44 -10.31
C VAL A 182 -3.87 -17.09 -11.78
N ASN A 183 -3.39 -15.93 -12.24
CA ASN A 183 -3.45 -15.48 -13.63
C ASN A 183 -2.15 -15.70 -14.42
N TRP A 184 -1.10 -16.26 -13.80
CA TRP A 184 0.15 -16.56 -14.51
C TRP A 184 0.01 -17.81 -15.39
N PRO A 185 0.66 -17.87 -16.57
CA PRO A 185 0.60 -19.05 -17.44
C PRO A 185 1.01 -20.36 -16.76
N GLY A 186 2.01 -20.32 -15.87
CA GLY A 186 2.42 -21.49 -15.07
C GLY A 186 1.31 -22.06 -14.18
N CYS A 187 0.28 -21.27 -13.88
CA CYS A 187 -0.90 -21.76 -13.17
C CYS A 187 -1.78 -22.62 -14.10
N TYR A 188 -1.87 -22.24 -15.38
CA TYR A 188 -2.69 -22.93 -16.38
C TYR A 188 -2.05 -24.18 -16.99
N ASP A 189 -0.73 -24.35 -16.87
CA ASP A 189 0.02 -25.51 -17.39
C ASP A 189 0.28 -26.60 -16.33
N GLY A 190 -0.12 -26.37 -15.09
CA GLY A 190 -0.01 -27.30 -13.97
C GLY A 190 1.24 -27.12 -13.10
N SER A 191 2.10 -26.14 -13.38
CA SER A 191 3.31 -25.88 -12.58
C SER A 191 3.01 -25.56 -11.12
N TYR A 192 1.81 -25.04 -10.83
CA TYR A 192 1.33 -24.72 -9.48
C TYR A 192 0.22 -25.66 -8.97
N ASP A 193 0.00 -26.84 -9.57
CA ASP A 193 -1.05 -27.77 -9.12
C ASP A 193 -0.91 -28.10 -7.62
N ASN A 194 0.32 -28.33 -7.14
CA ASN A 194 0.60 -28.69 -5.75
C ASN A 194 0.52 -27.50 -4.77
N CYS A 195 0.31 -26.27 -5.26
CA CYS A 195 0.13 -25.10 -4.40
C CYS A 195 -1.20 -25.09 -3.66
N PHE A 196 -2.19 -25.87 -4.08
CA PHE A 196 -3.57 -25.72 -3.59
C PHE A 196 -4.18 -27.03 -3.14
N ASP A 197 -4.72 -26.99 -1.93
CA ASP A 197 -5.59 -28.02 -1.39
C ASP A 197 -7.04 -27.53 -1.37
N PHE A 198 -7.94 -28.40 -1.79
CA PHE A 198 -9.36 -28.11 -1.90
C PHE A 198 -10.15 -29.02 -0.98
N THR A 199 -10.93 -28.42 -0.08
CA THR A 199 -11.75 -29.15 0.88
C THR A 199 -13.24 -28.84 0.62
N PRO A 200 -14.08 -29.85 0.34
CA PRO A 200 -15.52 -29.66 0.29
C PRO A 200 -16.04 -29.19 1.65
N ILE A 201 -16.91 -28.18 1.61
CA ILE A 201 -17.55 -27.64 2.81
C ILE A 201 -19.07 -27.71 2.67
N ASP A 202 -19.75 -27.94 3.80
CA ASP A 202 -21.20 -27.91 3.85
C ASP A 202 -21.71 -26.48 3.57
N THR A 203 -22.69 -26.33 2.68
CA THR A 203 -23.26 -25.04 2.31
C THR A 203 -23.75 -24.22 3.51
N SER A 204 -24.20 -24.87 4.59
CA SER A 204 -24.62 -24.17 5.82
C SER A 204 -23.48 -23.42 6.51
N GLN A 205 -22.22 -23.81 6.28
CA GLN A 205 -21.02 -23.18 6.84
C GLN A 205 -20.42 -22.09 5.94
N VAL A 206 -20.93 -21.95 4.72
CA VAL A 206 -20.45 -20.96 3.75
C VAL A 206 -20.98 -19.57 4.13
N PRO A 207 -20.12 -18.54 4.17
CA PRO A 207 -20.55 -17.15 4.41
C PRO A 207 -21.62 -16.70 3.42
N GLU A 208 -22.58 -15.89 3.86
CA GLU A 208 -23.71 -15.50 3.01
C GLU A 208 -23.29 -14.63 1.82
N SER A 209 -22.27 -13.79 1.99
CA SER A 209 -21.65 -13.03 0.88
C SER A 209 -21.17 -13.96 -0.23
N ILE A 210 -20.46 -15.02 0.14
CA ILE A 210 -19.92 -16.03 -0.79
C ILE A 210 -21.04 -16.79 -1.52
N LYS A 211 -22.12 -17.15 -0.83
CA LYS A 211 -23.27 -17.79 -1.48
C LYS A 211 -23.94 -16.88 -2.50
N LYS A 212 -24.11 -15.61 -2.14
CA LYS A 212 -24.72 -14.60 -3.02
C LYS A 212 -23.91 -14.41 -4.30
N ASP A 213 -22.58 -14.45 -4.21
CA ASP A 213 -21.67 -14.27 -5.34
C ASP A 213 -21.56 -15.51 -6.24
N ALA A 214 -22.08 -16.66 -5.82
CA ALA A 214 -22.03 -17.92 -6.56
C ALA A 214 -23.42 -18.55 -6.78
N PRO A 215 -24.36 -17.84 -7.43
CA PRO A 215 -25.69 -18.39 -7.69
C PRO A 215 -25.60 -19.63 -8.58
N GLY A 216 -26.29 -20.71 -8.19
CA GLY A 216 -26.36 -21.96 -8.97
C GLY A 216 -25.15 -22.91 -8.80
N ALA A 217 -24.25 -22.64 -7.86
CA ALA A 217 -23.19 -23.59 -7.50
C ALA A 217 -23.78 -24.91 -6.99
N ALA A 218 -23.25 -26.05 -7.48
CA ALA A 218 -23.64 -27.38 -7.03
C ALA A 218 -23.08 -27.74 -5.62
N GLY A 219 -22.15 -26.93 -5.13
CA GLY A 219 -21.50 -27.06 -3.83
C GLY A 219 -20.32 -26.09 -3.73
N PHE A 220 -19.63 -26.13 -2.60
CA PHE A 220 -18.54 -25.20 -2.30
C PHE A 220 -17.28 -25.96 -1.89
N LEU A 221 -16.14 -25.42 -2.32
CA LEU A 221 -14.81 -25.82 -1.89
C LEU A 221 -14.16 -24.64 -1.17
N THR A 222 -13.45 -24.93 -0.09
CA THR A 222 -12.47 -24.01 0.46
C THR A 222 -11.11 -24.29 -0.17
N LEU A 223 -10.37 -23.23 -0.48
CA LEU A 223 -8.98 -23.31 -0.93
C LEU A 223 -8.05 -22.99 0.23
N GLN A 224 -7.02 -23.83 0.39
CA GLN A 224 -5.87 -23.55 1.23
C GLN A 224 -4.60 -23.61 0.39
N ILE A 225 -3.72 -22.64 0.56
CA ILE A 225 -2.40 -22.64 -0.09
C ILE A 225 -1.44 -23.50 0.72
N THR A 226 -0.77 -24.42 0.06
CA THR A 226 0.12 -25.39 0.70
C THR A 226 1.44 -24.75 1.11
N SER A 227 2.10 -25.35 2.11
CA SER A 227 3.45 -24.96 2.53
C SER A 227 4.50 -25.14 1.43
N GLU A 228 4.23 -26.03 0.47
CA GLU A 228 5.10 -26.34 -0.67
C GLU A 228 4.96 -25.34 -1.82
N CYS A 229 4.03 -24.39 -1.71
CA CYS A 229 3.79 -23.44 -2.78
C CYS A 229 4.96 -22.46 -2.95
N LYS A 230 5.71 -22.64 -4.04
CA LYS A 230 6.96 -21.91 -4.29
C LYS A 230 6.77 -20.40 -4.37
N SER A 231 5.67 -19.93 -4.95
CA SER A 231 5.27 -18.51 -5.01
C SER A 231 5.16 -17.87 -3.63
N CYS A 232 4.68 -18.62 -2.63
CA CYS A 232 4.51 -18.15 -1.26
C CYS A 232 5.82 -18.20 -0.46
N SER A 233 6.80 -18.97 -0.96
CA SER A 233 8.09 -19.22 -0.31
C SER A 233 9.20 -18.26 -0.74
N LYS A 234 8.97 -17.47 -1.81
CA LYS A 234 9.95 -16.58 -2.44
C LYS A 234 9.41 -15.15 -2.48
N PRO A 235 10.26 -14.11 -2.33
CA PRO A 235 9.87 -12.75 -2.62
C PRO A 235 9.72 -12.53 -4.13
N TYR A 236 9.02 -11.47 -4.52
CA TYR A 236 8.93 -10.98 -5.89
C TYR A 236 9.63 -9.61 -6.01
N LEU A 237 10.85 -9.64 -6.56
CA LEU A 237 11.76 -8.50 -6.54
C LEU A 237 11.98 -7.90 -7.93
N CYS A 238 12.14 -6.58 -7.96
CA CYS A 238 12.58 -5.86 -9.13
C CYS A 238 14.09 -6.01 -9.27
N VAL A 239 14.54 -6.58 -10.38
CA VAL A 239 15.96 -6.77 -10.67
C VAL A 239 16.43 -5.63 -11.57
N THR A 240 17.34 -4.80 -11.06
CA THR A 240 17.92 -3.62 -11.74
C THR A 240 18.98 -4.02 -12.78
N LYS A 241 18.63 -4.94 -13.66
CA LYS A 241 19.47 -5.47 -14.73
C LYS A 241 18.63 -5.75 -15.98
N ASP A 242 19.30 -5.89 -17.12
CA ASP A 242 18.64 -6.32 -18.35
C ASP A 242 18.08 -7.74 -18.21
N PRO A 243 16.92 -8.04 -18.84
CA PRO A 243 16.35 -9.38 -18.81
C PRO A 243 17.26 -10.40 -19.53
N PRO A 244 17.33 -11.66 -19.06
CA PRO A 244 18.20 -12.68 -19.64
C PRO A 244 17.98 -12.96 -21.14
N ASN A 245 16.78 -12.68 -21.65
CA ASN A 245 16.38 -12.92 -23.04
C ASN A 245 16.13 -11.62 -23.82
N GLU A 246 16.71 -10.49 -23.38
CA GLU A 246 16.64 -9.16 -24.03
C GLU A 246 15.22 -8.57 -24.19
N THR A 247 14.18 -9.25 -23.71
CA THR A 247 12.80 -8.77 -23.71
C THR A 247 12.26 -8.73 -22.29
N ALA A 248 11.69 -7.59 -21.90
CA ALA A 248 10.97 -7.45 -20.65
C ALA A 248 9.76 -8.40 -20.67
N LEU A 249 9.75 -9.38 -19.78
CA LEU A 249 8.66 -10.34 -19.67
C LEU A 249 7.57 -9.72 -18.80
N ARG A 250 6.32 -9.73 -19.29
CA ARG A 250 5.13 -9.27 -18.52
C ARG A 250 4.88 -10.11 -17.27
N GLU A 251 5.55 -11.24 -17.15
CA GLU A 251 5.42 -12.21 -16.08
C GLU A 251 6.75 -12.34 -15.33
N PRO A 252 6.70 -12.59 -14.03
CA PRO A 252 7.90 -12.84 -13.26
C PRO A 252 8.67 -14.06 -13.76
N VAL A 253 9.99 -13.94 -13.77
CA VAL A 253 10.90 -15.06 -13.99
C VAL A 253 11.10 -15.77 -12.65
N GLU A 254 10.77 -17.07 -12.58
CA GLU A 254 11.08 -17.87 -11.40
C GLU A 254 12.58 -18.17 -11.36
N GLU A 255 13.23 -17.79 -10.27
CA GLU A 255 14.63 -18.11 -9.97
C GLU A 255 14.71 -18.95 -8.69
N GLU A 256 15.91 -19.42 -8.34
CA GLU A 256 16.11 -20.28 -7.16
C GLU A 256 15.60 -19.62 -5.87
N LYS A 257 15.89 -18.33 -5.67
CA LYS A 257 15.63 -17.61 -4.41
C LYS A 257 14.48 -16.61 -4.47
N GLN A 258 14.02 -16.25 -5.65
CA GLN A 258 13.05 -15.17 -5.84
C GLN A 258 12.24 -15.36 -7.13
N PHE A 259 11.18 -14.58 -7.28
CA PHE A 259 10.62 -14.21 -8.57
C PHE A 259 11.19 -12.86 -8.98
N SER A 260 11.54 -12.70 -10.25
CA SER A 260 12.23 -11.51 -10.75
C SER A 260 11.42 -10.77 -11.80
N GLY A 261 11.21 -9.47 -11.59
CA GLY A 261 10.76 -8.52 -12.59
C GLY A 261 11.95 -7.66 -13.04
N TYR A 262 12.40 -7.79 -14.28
CA TYR A 262 13.61 -7.11 -14.76
C TYR A 262 13.29 -5.69 -15.23
N VAL A 263 13.82 -4.67 -14.53
CA VAL A 263 13.42 -3.26 -14.68
C VAL A 263 14.52 -2.35 -15.22
N ASP A 264 15.65 -2.90 -15.67
CA ASP A 264 16.88 -2.17 -16.06
C ASP A 264 17.58 -1.44 -14.87
N PRO A 265 18.86 -1.03 -15.01
CA PRO A 265 19.63 -0.42 -13.92
C PRO A 265 19.07 0.90 -13.35
N TYR A 266 18.19 1.58 -14.09
CA TYR A 266 17.56 2.84 -13.70
C TYR A 266 16.06 2.66 -13.41
N GLY A 267 15.56 1.41 -13.42
CA GLY A 267 14.16 1.11 -13.18
C GLY A 267 13.21 1.54 -14.31
N GLY A 268 13.74 1.89 -15.49
CA GLY A 268 12.99 2.47 -16.60
C GLY A 268 11.97 1.52 -17.25
N ASN A 269 12.24 0.22 -17.24
CA ASN A 269 11.35 -0.80 -17.80
C ASN A 269 10.13 -1.12 -16.91
N TRP A 270 10.11 -0.67 -15.65
CA TRP A 270 9.00 -0.95 -14.74
C TRP A 270 7.65 -0.48 -15.30
N THR A 271 7.58 0.74 -15.83
CA THR A 271 6.35 1.29 -16.44
C THR A 271 5.94 0.48 -17.67
N ASN A 272 6.89 -0.06 -18.44
CA ASN A 272 6.58 -0.93 -19.57
C ASN A 272 6.02 -2.30 -19.13
N LEU A 273 6.45 -2.81 -17.97
CA LEU A 273 5.97 -4.09 -17.43
C LEU A 273 4.54 -3.98 -16.92
N TYR A 274 4.27 -2.94 -16.13
CA TYR A 274 3.01 -2.82 -15.37
C TYR A 274 2.02 -1.83 -16.01
N MET A 275 2.47 -1.02 -16.97
CA MET A 275 1.65 -0.10 -17.79
C MET A 275 1.94 -0.20 -19.32
N PRO A 276 1.98 -1.40 -19.94
CA PRO A 276 2.47 -1.60 -21.33
C PRO A 276 1.65 -0.94 -22.45
N ASN A 277 0.45 -0.41 -22.17
CA ASN A 277 -0.36 0.32 -23.14
C ASN A 277 -0.46 1.82 -22.80
N GLY A 278 0.48 2.34 -22.00
CA GLY A 278 0.34 3.63 -21.35
C GLY A 278 -0.69 3.60 -20.21
N TYR A 279 -1.04 4.77 -19.70
CA TYR A 279 -2.02 4.92 -18.62
C TYR A 279 -3.45 4.54 -19.05
N GLU A 280 -3.76 4.64 -20.34
CA GLU A 280 -5.10 4.49 -20.92
C GLU A 280 -5.74 3.09 -20.75
N LYS A 281 -5.12 2.09 -20.11
CA LYS A 281 -5.78 0.77 -19.95
C LYS A 281 -5.59 0.12 -18.60
N TYR A 282 -4.91 0.77 -17.66
CA TYR A 282 -4.53 0.13 -16.41
C TYR A 282 -5.26 0.74 -15.23
N SER A 283 -5.97 -0.13 -14.51
CA SER A 283 -6.43 0.18 -13.16
C SER A 283 -5.25 0.14 -12.20
N ASN A 284 -5.08 1.15 -11.35
CA ASN A 284 -4.02 1.15 -10.33
C ASN A 284 -4.09 -0.12 -9.46
N VAL A 285 -5.28 -0.66 -9.20
CA VAL A 285 -5.48 -1.95 -8.51
C VAL A 285 -4.65 -3.08 -9.15
N MET A 286 -4.63 -3.16 -10.48
CA MET A 286 -3.83 -4.17 -11.17
C MET A 286 -2.33 -3.90 -11.05
N ILE A 287 -1.91 -2.65 -10.95
CA ILE A 287 -0.49 -2.32 -10.76
C ILE A 287 -0.09 -2.70 -9.32
N MET A 288 -0.92 -2.35 -8.34
CA MET A 288 -0.72 -2.65 -6.92
C MET A 288 -0.48 -4.15 -6.70
N THR A 289 -1.32 -5.00 -7.28
CA THR A 289 -1.23 -6.46 -7.12
C THR A 289 -0.08 -7.10 -7.91
N ARG A 290 0.29 -6.53 -9.07
CA ARG A 290 1.24 -7.18 -10.01
C ARG A 290 2.68 -6.71 -9.90
N GLN A 291 2.93 -5.55 -9.31
CA GLN A 291 4.28 -4.96 -9.31
C GLN A 291 5.31 -5.84 -8.57
N CYS A 292 6.54 -5.85 -9.06
CA CYS A 292 7.68 -6.30 -8.26
C CYS A 292 8.02 -5.25 -7.19
N LYS A 293 8.77 -5.66 -6.16
CA LYS A 293 9.27 -4.78 -5.10
C LYS A 293 10.77 -4.52 -5.26
N PHE A 294 11.22 -3.30 -5.03
CA PHE A 294 12.64 -2.96 -5.01
C PHE A 294 13.27 -3.29 -3.65
N GLU A 295 14.52 -3.74 -3.66
CA GLU A 295 15.33 -3.86 -2.46
C GLU A 295 15.91 -2.51 -2.07
N LYS A 296 16.24 -2.31 -0.78
CA LYS A 296 16.85 -1.04 -0.31
C LYS A 296 18.17 -0.71 -1.00
N THR A 297 18.90 -1.70 -1.53
CA THR A 297 20.10 -1.49 -2.34
C THR A 297 19.82 -0.79 -3.67
N ASP A 298 18.58 -0.87 -4.17
CA ASP A 298 18.12 -0.30 -5.43
C ASP A 298 17.39 1.03 -5.24
N TRP A 299 17.58 1.72 -4.11
CA TRP A 299 16.87 2.95 -3.75
C TRP A 299 16.83 3.99 -4.87
N ASN A 300 17.95 4.23 -5.54
CA ASN A 300 18.03 5.21 -6.63
C ASN A 300 17.19 4.78 -7.84
N ALA A 301 17.26 3.50 -8.22
CA ALA A 301 16.46 2.97 -9.33
C ALA A 301 14.96 3.04 -9.00
N TRP A 302 14.58 2.69 -7.77
CA TRP A 302 13.19 2.83 -7.30
C TRP A 302 12.70 4.28 -7.37
N VAL A 303 13.48 5.24 -6.89
CA VAL A 303 13.18 6.67 -6.97
C VAL A 303 13.02 7.14 -8.42
N ASP A 304 13.89 6.70 -9.33
CA ASP A 304 13.80 7.04 -10.74
C ASP A 304 12.56 6.41 -11.39
N THR A 305 12.18 5.19 -10.98
CA THR A 305 10.91 4.58 -11.35
C THR A 305 9.71 5.38 -10.85
N LEU A 306 9.69 5.84 -9.59
CA LEU A 306 8.62 6.69 -9.06
C LEU A 306 8.43 7.94 -9.93
N LYS A 307 9.53 8.63 -10.24
CA LYS A 307 9.51 9.81 -11.12
C LYS A 307 8.97 9.48 -12.50
N ASN A 308 9.38 8.34 -13.07
CA ASN A 308 8.89 7.89 -14.37
C ASN A 308 7.38 7.59 -14.35
N TYR A 309 6.92 6.88 -13.33
CA TYR A 309 5.52 6.52 -13.12
C TYR A 309 4.64 7.77 -13.01
N TYR A 310 4.94 8.68 -12.07
CA TYR A 310 4.17 9.90 -11.89
C TYR A 310 4.24 10.84 -13.10
N SER A 311 5.38 10.89 -13.79
CA SER A 311 5.51 11.65 -15.04
C SER A 311 4.63 11.07 -16.15
N THR A 312 4.47 9.75 -16.19
CA THR A 312 3.59 9.06 -17.15
C THR A 312 2.12 9.37 -16.87
N ILE A 313 1.70 9.38 -15.60
CA ILE A 313 0.35 9.83 -15.21
C ILE A 313 0.12 11.28 -15.65
N LEU A 314 1.02 12.20 -15.29
CA LEU A 314 0.91 13.62 -15.63
C LEU A 314 0.82 13.89 -17.13
N LYS A 315 1.49 13.08 -17.97
CA LYS A 315 1.40 13.22 -19.44
C LYS A 315 0.01 12.95 -19.98
N GLY A 316 -0.77 12.11 -19.30
CA GLY A 316 -2.17 11.82 -19.65
C GLY A 316 -3.17 12.84 -19.10
N MET A 317 -2.72 13.84 -18.34
CA MET A 317 -3.58 14.83 -17.69
C MET A 317 -3.52 16.20 -18.36
N ASN A 318 -4.59 16.96 -18.16
CA ASN A 318 -4.73 18.37 -18.45
C ASN A 318 -4.39 19.20 -17.21
N ALA A 319 -4.10 20.49 -17.41
CA ALA A 319 -3.78 21.42 -16.32
C ALA A 319 -4.95 21.71 -15.37
N ASP A 320 -6.16 21.32 -15.74
CA ASP A 320 -7.39 21.45 -14.94
C ASP A 320 -7.71 20.18 -14.13
N ASN A 321 -6.73 19.31 -13.90
CA ASN A 321 -6.86 18.04 -13.18
C ASN A 321 -7.73 16.96 -13.87
N THR A 322 -8.17 17.16 -15.11
CA THR A 322 -8.85 16.10 -15.90
C THR A 322 -7.86 15.24 -16.68
N TYR A 323 -8.25 14.02 -17.05
CA TYR A 323 -7.49 13.24 -18.03
C TYR A 323 -7.82 13.68 -19.47
N GLN A 324 -6.83 13.61 -20.36
CA GLN A 324 -6.98 13.90 -21.79
C GLN A 324 -8.04 13.01 -22.44
N ASP A 325 -8.09 11.74 -22.04
CA ASP A 325 -9.22 10.86 -22.29
C ASP A 325 -10.09 10.82 -21.02
N SER A 326 -11.29 11.41 -21.14
CA SER A 326 -12.23 11.54 -20.03
C SER A 326 -12.75 10.21 -19.50
N SER A 327 -12.58 9.11 -20.24
CA SER A 327 -12.91 7.77 -19.75
C SER A 327 -12.03 7.31 -18.59
N TYR A 328 -10.92 8.00 -18.28
CA TYR A 328 -10.09 7.74 -17.07
C TYR A 328 -10.37 8.69 -15.91
N ASN A 329 -11.31 9.62 -16.06
CA ASN A 329 -11.65 10.54 -14.96
C ASN A 329 -12.18 9.82 -13.72
N TRP A 330 -12.60 8.55 -13.83
CA TRP A 330 -12.97 7.72 -12.67
C TRP A 330 -11.80 7.51 -11.68
N GLN A 331 -10.55 7.77 -12.06
CA GLN A 331 -9.38 7.68 -11.19
C GLN A 331 -9.15 8.96 -10.36
N ILE A 332 -9.96 10.00 -10.57
CA ILE A 332 -9.82 11.30 -9.90
C ILE A 332 -10.72 11.34 -8.67
N ALA A 333 -10.26 10.79 -7.54
CA ALA A 333 -10.96 10.85 -6.25
C ALA A 333 -12.44 10.43 -6.35
N ASN A 334 -12.70 9.26 -6.96
CA ASN A 334 -14.05 8.71 -7.14
C ASN A 334 -14.46 7.84 -5.95
N PRO A 335 -15.50 8.23 -5.18
CA PRO A 335 -15.94 7.46 -4.01
C PRO A 335 -16.37 6.02 -4.31
N ASP A 336 -16.93 5.76 -5.49
CA ASP A 336 -17.38 4.41 -5.87
C ASP A 336 -16.23 3.52 -6.36
N LYS A 337 -15.07 4.11 -6.68
CA LYS A 337 -13.87 3.42 -7.20
C LYS A 337 -12.68 3.63 -6.29
N ASN A 338 -12.93 3.52 -4.98
CA ASN A 338 -12.03 3.83 -3.85
C ASN A 338 -10.80 2.89 -3.70
N TRP A 339 -10.22 2.42 -4.80
CA TRP A 339 -9.11 1.47 -4.82
C TRP A 339 -7.94 1.96 -5.68
N THR A 340 -7.87 3.26 -5.95
CA THR A 340 -6.85 3.85 -6.82
C THR A 340 -5.78 4.56 -5.99
N TRP A 341 -5.00 3.78 -5.24
CA TRP A 341 -3.91 4.31 -4.44
C TRP A 341 -2.69 4.57 -5.31
N LEU A 342 -2.19 5.80 -5.26
CA LEU A 342 -1.02 6.27 -6.02
C LEU A 342 0.18 6.55 -5.11
N GLU A 343 -0.05 6.45 -3.80
CA GLU A 343 0.98 6.58 -2.78
C GLU A 343 2.07 5.53 -3.02
N ASN A 344 3.33 5.94 -2.97
CA ASN A 344 4.43 5.00 -2.97
C ASN A 344 4.52 4.29 -1.60
N GLU A 345 5.15 3.12 -1.56
CA GLU A 345 5.09 2.30 -0.35
C GLU A 345 6.47 1.78 0.03
N VAL A 346 6.90 2.04 1.26
CA VAL A 346 8.12 1.51 1.87
C VAL A 346 7.72 0.59 3.01
N ASN A 347 8.12 -0.67 2.94
CA ASN A 347 7.79 -1.66 3.95
C ASN A 347 8.87 -1.73 5.02
N ILE A 348 8.41 -1.91 6.25
CA ILE A 348 9.23 -2.22 7.41
C ILE A 348 8.75 -3.55 7.99
N TYR A 349 9.69 -4.45 8.26
CA TYR A 349 9.42 -5.64 9.06
C TYR A 349 9.50 -5.31 10.54
N VAL A 350 8.47 -5.71 11.28
CA VAL A 350 8.41 -5.64 12.74
C VAL A 350 8.50 -7.05 13.30
N ASN A 351 9.46 -7.32 14.19
CA ASN A 351 9.50 -8.60 14.87
C ASN A 351 8.38 -8.65 15.93
N PRO A 352 7.45 -9.62 15.87
CA PRO A 352 6.32 -9.68 16.79
C PRO A 352 6.73 -10.10 18.21
N ASN A 353 7.90 -10.72 18.38
CA ASN A 353 8.41 -11.12 19.69
C ASN A 353 9.12 -9.94 20.38
N LYS A 354 8.36 -9.24 21.23
CA LYS A 354 8.80 -8.05 21.96
C LYS A 354 9.97 -8.29 22.92
N ASP A 355 10.14 -9.52 23.39
CA ASP A 355 11.21 -9.89 24.31
C ASP A 355 12.53 -10.18 23.59
N SER A 356 12.50 -10.35 22.27
CA SER A 356 13.69 -10.61 21.45
C SER A 356 14.63 -9.40 21.36
N ASP A 357 15.92 -9.67 21.22
CA ASP A 357 16.91 -8.61 20.98
C ASP A 357 16.69 -7.91 19.63
N VAL A 358 16.17 -8.64 18.64
CA VAL A 358 15.80 -8.09 17.33
C VAL A 358 14.74 -7.00 17.51
N HIS A 359 13.64 -7.29 18.23
CA HIS A 359 12.59 -6.30 18.47
C HIS A 359 13.11 -5.10 19.27
N LYS A 360 13.89 -5.32 20.34
CA LYS A 360 14.47 -4.24 21.15
C LYS A 360 15.37 -3.31 20.32
N ASN A 361 16.17 -3.89 19.42
CA ASN A 361 16.98 -3.13 18.48
C ASN A 361 16.12 -2.35 17.48
N GLN A 362 15.10 -2.98 16.90
CA GLN A 362 14.14 -2.31 16.01
C GLN A 362 13.47 -1.13 16.69
N GLN A 363 12.99 -1.33 17.92
CA GLN A 363 12.36 -0.31 18.74
C GLN A 363 13.30 0.87 19.00
N LYS A 364 14.56 0.60 19.37
CA LYS A 364 15.56 1.65 19.58
C LYS A 364 15.83 2.43 18.29
N THR A 365 15.98 1.75 17.16
CA THR A 365 16.17 2.39 15.86
C THR A 365 14.97 3.26 15.50
N PHE A 366 13.76 2.74 15.66
CA PHE A 366 12.51 3.45 15.41
C PHE A 366 12.41 4.74 16.22
N ILE A 367 12.52 4.66 17.55
CA ILE A 367 12.47 5.86 18.43
C ILE A 367 13.55 6.88 18.05
N ASN A 368 14.74 6.42 17.65
CA ASN A 368 15.81 7.34 17.24
C ASN A 368 15.59 7.99 15.88
N SER A 369 14.85 7.32 14.99
CA SER A 369 14.52 7.84 13.66
C SER A 369 13.37 8.85 13.66
N ILE A 370 12.54 8.93 14.72
CA ILE A 370 11.42 9.88 14.77
C ILE A 370 11.95 11.33 14.75
N ILE A 371 11.48 12.08 13.74
CA ILE A 371 11.85 13.48 13.51
C ILE A 371 10.66 14.44 13.67
N GLY A 372 9.44 13.92 13.71
CA GLY A 372 8.24 14.74 13.87
C GLY A 372 6.96 13.92 13.97
N PHE A 373 5.89 14.61 14.34
CA PHE A 373 4.52 14.12 14.35
C PHE A 373 3.66 15.12 13.61
N PHE A 374 2.57 14.67 12.98
CA PHE A 374 1.66 15.56 12.27
C PHE A 374 0.21 15.16 12.43
N TYR A 375 -0.70 16.09 12.15
CA TYR A 375 -2.12 15.83 11.95
C TYR A 375 -2.61 16.44 10.65
N VAL A 376 -3.72 15.92 10.15
CA VAL A 376 -4.47 16.45 9.03
C VAL A 376 -5.37 17.57 9.54
N GLY A 377 -4.96 18.82 9.33
CA GLY A 377 -5.66 20.02 9.80
C GLY A 377 -6.67 20.59 8.81
N THR A 378 -7.15 19.78 7.87
CA THR A 378 -7.94 20.25 6.72
C THR A 378 -9.19 19.40 6.55
N THR A 379 -10.28 20.01 6.10
CA THR A 379 -11.52 19.28 5.79
C THR A 379 -11.39 18.50 4.48
N CYS A 380 -12.31 17.57 4.23
CA CYS A 380 -12.37 16.88 2.95
C CYS A 380 -12.50 17.86 1.76
N GLU A 381 -13.36 18.89 1.89
CA GLU A 381 -13.56 19.84 0.79
C GLU A 381 -12.30 20.66 0.50
N GLU A 382 -11.49 20.95 1.51
CA GLU A 382 -10.22 21.65 1.32
C GLU A 382 -9.24 20.77 0.54
N GLN A 383 -9.15 19.48 0.88
CA GLN A 383 -8.30 18.50 0.18
C GLN A 383 -8.71 18.28 -1.26
N LEU A 384 -10.02 18.21 -1.53
CA LEU A 384 -10.57 17.99 -2.87
C LEU A 384 -10.87 19.29 -3.62
N SER A 385 -10.51 20.45 -3.08
CA SER A 385 -10.89 21.76 -3.62
C SER A 385 -10.36 22.00 -5.04
N SER A 386 -9.23 21.41 -5.41
CA SER A 386 -8.65 21.50 -6.75
C SER A 386 -9.44 20.74 -7.82
N LEU A 387 -10.47 20.00 -7.42
CA LEU A 387 -11.32 19.17 -8.27
C LEU A 387 -12.72 19.78 -8.47
N ASN A 388 -12.97 20.97 -7.93
CA ASN A 388 -14.24 21.68 -8.09
C ASN A 388 -14.52 22.00 -9.56
N GLY A 389 -15.70 21.61 -10.04
CA GLY A 389 -16.11 21.81 -11.44
C GLY A 389 -15.75 20.64 -12.36
N ILE A 390 -15.09 19.60 -11.85
CA ILE A 390 -14.80 18.38 -12.60
C ILE A 390 -15.89 17.35 -12.31
N THR A 391 -16.66 17.00 -13.35
CA THR A 391 -17.65 15.93 -13.26
C THR A 391 -17.01 14.57 -13.49
N ILE A 392 -17.24 13.63 -12.59
CA ILE A 392 -16.86 12.22 -12.73
C ILE A 392 -18.08 11.32 -12.60
N GLN A 393 -18.07 10.18 -13.29
CA GLN A 393 -19.14 9.19 -13.21
C GLN A 393 -18.81 8.14 -12.14
N GLY A 394 -19.65 8.05 -11.11
CA GLY A 394 -19.68 6.96 -10.14
C GLY A 394 -20.72 5.88 -10.51
N ASP A 395 -20.67 4.76 -9.78
CA ASP A 395 -21.70 3.72 -9.82
C ASP A 395 -23.01 4.20 -9.16
N SER A 396 -22.90 5.05 -8.13
CA SER A 396 -24.00 5.65 -7.37
C SER A 396 -24.59 6.89 -8.07
N GLY A 397 -23.88 7.43 -9.06
CA GLY A 397 -24.26 8.63 -9.81
C GLY A 397 -23.06 9.52 -10.14
N PRO A 398 -23.28 10.64 -10.84
CA PRO A 398 -22.22 11.61 -11.11
C PRO A 398 -21.85 12.43 -9.87
N TYR A 399 -20.57 12.76 -9.70
CA TYR A 399 -20.05 13.69 -8.70
C TYR A 399 -19.52 14.94 -9.39
N TYR A 400 -19.93 16.15 -8.97
CA TYR A 400 -19.66 17.39 -9.71
C TYR A 400 -18.60 18.28 -9.04
N ASN A 401 -18.43 18.16 -7.73
CA ASN A 401 -17.59 19.03 -6.93
C ASN A 401 -17.02 18.30 -5.70
N ALA A 402 -16.22 19.00 -4.90
CA ALA A 402 -15.63 18.45 -3.70
C ALA A 402 -16.68 17.96 -2.68
N ASP A 403 -17.75 18.73 -2.44
CA ASP A 403 -18.80 18.37 -1.46
C ASP A 403 -19.50 17.05 -1.83
N ASP A 404 -19.86 16.87 -3.11
CA ASP A 404 -20.49 15.64 -3.58
C ASP A 404 -19.57 14.43 -3.35
N ARG A 405 -18.28 14.57 -3.65
CA ARG A 405 -17.29 13.51 -3.48
C ARG A 405 -17.08 13.20 -2.00
N CYS A 406 -16.97 14.21 -1.16
CA CYS A 406 -16.85 14.05 0.28
C CYS A 406 -18.06 13.32 0.87
N ASN A 407 -19.28 13.70 0.47
CA ASN A 407 -20.49 13.00 0.91
C ASN A 407 -20.50 11.54 0.42
N GLY A 408 -20.00 11.29 -0.80
CA GLY A 408 -19.80 9.95 -1.34
C GLY A 408 -18.82 9.11 -0.51
N PHE A 409 -17.64 9.63 -0.19
CA PHE A 409 -16.63 8.91 0.59
C PHE A 409 -17.07 8.64 2.03
N TRP A 410 -17.84 9.54 2.63
CA TRP A 410 -18.36 9.40 3.99
C TRP A 410 -19.68 8.63 4.07
N GLY A 411 -20.37 8.43 2.95
CA GLY A 411 -21.70 7.81 2.92
C GLY A 411 -22.75 8.57 3.75
N THR A 412 -22.58 9.89 3.95
CA THR A 412 -23.45 10.71 4.80
C THR A 412 -23.62 12.13 4.23
N ASP A 413 -24.58 12.89 4.76
CA ASP A 413 -24.83 14.27 4.33
C ASP A 413 -23.76 15.26 4.82
N GLY A 414 -23.69 16.43 4.16
CA GLY A 414 -22.63 17.41 4.38
C GLY A 414 -22.58 18.02 5.78
N ASP A 415 -23.73 18.25 6.44
CA ASP A 415 -23.76 18.88 7.76
C ASP A 415 -23.29 17.92 8.87
N SER A 416 -23.74 16.67 8.81
CA SER A 416 -23.29 15.59 9.71
C SER A 416 -21.81 15.30 9.54
N ARG A 417 -21.37 15.18 8.27
CA ARG A 417 -19.95 14.98 7.90
C ARG A 417 -19.07 16.09 8.46
N ARG A 418 -19.34 17.36 8.13
CA ARG A 418 -18.52 18.51 8.57
C ARG A 418 -18.42 18.60 10.08
N THR A 419 -19.48 18.30 10.80
CA THR A 419 -19.46 18.27 12.28
C THR A 419 -18.48 17.22 12.78
N THR A 420 -18.50 16.03 12.19
CA THR A 420 -17.62 14.91 12.54
C THR A 420 -16.16 15.19 12.15
N GLU A 421 -15.92 15.67 10.94
CA GLU A 421 -14.59 16.09 10.44
C GLU A 421 -13.95 17.11 11.37
N ASN A 422 -14.65 18.21 11.70
CA ASN A 422 -14.13 19.26 12.57
C ASN A 422 -13.79 18.75 13.98
N LYS A 423 -14.62 17.84 14.52
CA LYS A 423 -14.35 17.21 15.81
C LYS A 423 -13.09 16.35 15.75
N ARG A 424 -12.95 15.51 14.70
CA ARG A 424 -11.75 14.67 14.49
C ARG A 424 -10.51 15.53 14.34
N MET A 425 -10.53 16.54 13.47
CA MET A 425 -9.41 17.49 13.30
C MET A 425 -8.94 18.10 14.62
N LYS A 426 -9.87 18.54 15.49
CA LYS A 426 -9.52 19.11 16.80
C LYS A 426 -8.93 18.07 17.75
N GLN A 427 -9.44 16.84 17.71
CA GLN A 427 -8.91 15.71 18.46
C GLN A 427 -7.48 15.39 17.99
N SER A 428 -7.24 15.31 16.68
CA SER A 428 -5.93 15.04 16.09
C SER A 428 -4.91 16.12 16.43
N GLU A 429 -5.29 17.40 16.34
CA GLU A 429 -4.44 18.53 16.77
C GLU A 429 -4.02 18.36 18.24
N THR A 430 -4.98 18.07 19.12
CA THR A 430 -4.73 17.88 20.54
C THR A 430 -3.82 16.67 20.80
N ALA A 431 -4.07 15.56 20.10
CA ALA A 431 -3.29 14.33 20.18
C ALA A 431 -1.83 14.56 19.75
N VAL A 432 -1.60 15.29 18.65
CA VAL A 432 -0.25 15.64 18.17
C VAL A 432 0.48 16.56 19.16
N ILE A 433 -0.18 17.59 19.69
CA ILE A 433 0.44 18.46 20.69
C ILE A 433 0.87 17.66 21.94
N ASN A 434 0.02 16.73 22.38
CA ASN A 434 0.28 15.91 23.55
C ASN A 434 1.39 14.88 23.31
N ILE A 435 1.39 14.17 22.17
CA ILE A 435 2.43 13.19 21.86
C ILE A 435 3.79 13.87 21.73
N VAL A 436 3.88 15.07 21.13
CA VAL A 436 5.14 15.80 20.98
C VAL A 436 5.72 16.16 22.35
N LYS A 437 4.88 16.70 23.25
CA LYS A 437 5.31 17.04 24.63
C LYS A 437 5.77 15.80 25.37
N TRP A 438 4.97 14.73 25.32
CA TRP A 438 5.27 13.45 25.96
C TRP A 438 6.57 12.84 25.43
N PHE A 439 6.73 12.75 24.11
CA PHE A 439 7.88 12.13 23.45
C PHE A 439 9.17 12.87 23.77
N ASN A 440 9.16 14.20 23.67
CA ASN A 440 10.31 15.04 23.99
C ASN A 440 10.75 14.88 25.46
N ASN A 441 9.79 14.84 26.39
CA ASN A 441 10.07 14.62 27.80
C ASN A 441 10.60 13.20 28.07
N LYS A 442 9.96 12.17 27.50
CA LYS A 442 10.29 10.76 27.76
C LYS A 442 11.65 10.36 27.18
N TYR A 443 11.97 10.82 25.98
CA TYR A 443 13.16 10.40 25.25
C TYR A 443 14.25 11.47 25.16
N ASN A 444 14.06 12.63 25.83
CA ASN A 444 14.97 13.78 25.78
C ASN A 444 15.30 14.19 24.33
N LYS A 445 14.24 14.39 23.54
CA LYS A 445 14.28 14.77 22.12
C LYS A 445 13.75 16.19 21.93
N ASN A 446 13.93 16.72 20.73
CA ASN A 446 13.37 18.01 20.31
C ASN A 446 12.62 17.85 18.98
N THR A 447 11.66 16.92 18.96
CA THR A 447 10.75 16.70 17.84
C THR A 447 9.69 17.78 17.80
N VAL A 448 9.15 18.01 16.60
CA VAL A 448 8.19 19.07 16.33
C VAL A 448 6.86 18.46 15.87
N GLY A 449 5.76 19.13 16.22
CA GLY A 449 4.42 18.83 15.69
C GLY A 449 4.12 19.68 14.46
N TYR A 450 3.46 19.08 13.47
CA TYR A 450 3.10 19.72 12.22
C TYR A 450 1.62 19.58 11.91
N GLU A 451 1.08 20.53 11.18
CA GLU A 451 -0.22 20.48 10.52
C GLU A 451 0.01 20.24 9.02
N ALA A 452 -0.57 19.17 8.48
CA ALA A 452 -0.53 18.85 7.06
C ALA A 452 -1.44 19.79 6.25
N SER A 453 -0.93 20.22 5.09
CA SER A 453 -1.59 21.08 4.12
C SER A 453 -2.52 20.27 3.20
N PRO A 454 -3.55 20.88 2.57
CA PRO A 454 -4.39 20.17 1.60
C PRO A 454 -3.61 19.62 0.40
N ILE A 455 -2.41 20.16 0.15
CA ILE A 455 -1.52 19.77 -0.95
C ILE A 455 -0.95 18.35 -0.75
N SER A 456 -0.82 17.90 0.50
CA SER A 456 -0.42 16.53 0.81
C SER A 456 -1.65 15.64 0.94
N ASN A 457 -2.06 14.99 -0.15
CA ASN A 457 -3.24 14.10 -0.15
C ASN A 457 -3.04 12.89 -1.09
N SER A 458 -3.93 11.90 -1.01
CA SER A 458 -3.82 10.65 -1.79
C SER A 458 -4.10 10.81 -3.29
N PHE A 459 -4.57 11.97 -3.74
CA PHE A 459 -5.11 12.18 -5.08
C PHE A 459 -4.18 12.99 -5.97
N VAL A 460 -4.40 12.88 -7.28
CA VAL A 460 -3.59 13.60 -8.25
C VAL A 460 -3.99 15.07 -8.30
N ASP A 461 -2.99 15.95 -8.16
CA ASP A 461 -3.10 17.38 -8.44
C ASP A 461 -2.02 17.77 -9.44
N TYR A 462 -2.42 18.01 -10.70
CA TYR A 462 -1.54 18.31 -11.83
C TYR A 462 -0.57 19.43 -11.49
N LYS A 463 -1.06 20.53 -10.90
CA LYS A 463 -0.23 21.70 -10.62
C LYS A 463 0.89 21.36 -9.63
N THR A 464 0.54 20.74 -8.51
CA THR A 464 1.47 20.34 -7.46
C THR A 464 2.46 19.29 -7.96
N TRP A 465 1.97 18.25 -8.62
CA TRP A 465 2.80 17.16 -9.14
C TRP A 465 3.73 17.65 -10.26
N ASN A 466 3.25 18.55 -11.13
CA ASN A 466 4.09 19.17 -12.16
C ASN A 466 5.15 20.11 -11.57
N GLN A 467 4.86 20.78 -10.45
CA GLN A 467 5.85 21.55 -9.70
C GLN A 467 6.96 20.64 -9.13
N ALA A 468 6.59 19.50 -8.54
CA ALA A 468 7.56 18.53 -7.99
C ALA A 468 8.55 18.03 -9.06
N ARG A 469 8.06 17.75 -10.27
CA ARG A 469 8.87 17.27 -11.40
C ARG A 469 9.82 18.34 -11.96
N THR A 470 9.48 19.61 -11.82
CA THR A 470 10.20 20.68 -12.53
C THR A 470 11.53 20.97 -11.82
N VAL A 471 12.64 20.82 -12.57
CA VAL A 471 14.00 20.98 -12.05
C VAL A 471 14.17 22.37 -11.44
N GLY A 472 14.61 22.44 -10.18
CA GLY A 472 14.87 23.68 -9.47
C GLY A 472 13.65 24.35 -8.82
N SER A 473 12.43 23.83 -9.00
CA SER A 473 11.21 24.36 -8.37
C SER A 473 10.58 23.48 -7.30
N GLY A 474 11.22 22.35 -6.96
CA GLY A 474 10.70 21.28 -6.11
C GLY A 474 9.86 21.76 -4.92
N ILE A 475 8.92 20.92 -4.49
CA ILE A 475 7.99 21.27 -3.42
C ILE A 475 8.78 21.60 -2.17
N GLN A 476 8.38 22.65 -1.47
CA GLN A 476 9.03 23.06 -0.23
C GLN A 476 8.30 22.43 0.97
N PHE A 477 9.05 22.03 1.99
CA PHE A 477 8.45 21.43 3.20
C PHE A 477 7.32 22.28 3.79
N ASP A 478 7.52 23.61 3.87
CA ASP A 478 6.53 24.53 4.45
C ASP A 478 5.23 24.66 3.61
N GLN A 479 5.22 24.20 2.36
CA GLN A 479 3.99 24.10 1.55
C GLN A 479 3.14 22.89 1.94
N LEU A 480 3.77 21.86 2.51
CA LEU A 480 3.15 20.60 2.89
C LEU A 480 2.85 20.54 4.39
N PHE A 481 3.72 21.10 5.22
CA PHE A 481 3.63 21.01 6.66
C PHE A 481 3.91 22.35 7.31
N ARG A 482 2.94 22.82 8.09
CA ARG A 482 3.08 24.01 8.93
C ARG A 482 3.45 23.57 10.33
N GLN A 483 4.52 24.13 10.89
CA GLN A 483 4.87 23.86 12.28
C GLN A 483 3.78 24.40 13.21
N ILE A 484 3.32 23.57 14.16
CA ILE A 484 2.40 23.99 15.21
C ILE A 484 3.17 24.87 16.18
N THR A 485 2.73 26.11 16.37
CA THR A 485 3.24 26.99 17.43
C THR A 485 2.47 26.68 18.72
N ASN A 486 3.15 26.09 19.70
CA ASN A 486 2.61 25.84 21.03
C ASN A 486 2.51 27.13 21.87
#